data_AF-A0A2W4P747-F1
#
_entry.id   AF-A0A2W4P747-F1
#
_cell.length_a   1.000
_cell.length_b   1.000
_cell.length_c   1.000
_cell.angle_alpha   90.00
_cell.angle_beta   90.00
_cell.angle_gamma   90.00
#
_symmetry.space_group_name_H-M   'P 1'
#
loop_
_entity.id
_entity.type
_entity.pdbx_description
1 polymer ?
#
loop_
_entity_poly.entity_id
_entity_poly.type
_entity_poly.pdbx_seq_one_letter_code
_entity_poly.pdbx_strand_id
1 'polypeptide(L)' 'MSVAKGNCLEMLRLILDGEATEEEKKNFIDKHLETCMPCYRTYHLEMAIRDLLKSKCGNHEAPAELIENIKRMIGTVR' A
#
# COMPACT_ATOMS: atom_id res chain seq x y z
N MET A 1 9.65 6.28 30.25
CA MET A 1 9.15 7.12 29.14
C MET A 1 8.48 6.20 28.14
N SER A 2 7.15 6.10 28.20
CA SER A 2 6.35 5.11 27.49
C SER A 2 5.97 5.67 26.13
N VAL A 3 6.61 5.20 25.05
CA VAL A 3 6.19 5.51 23.68
C VAL A 3 4.78 4.96 23.47
N ALA A 4 3.91 5.83 22.94
CA ALA A 4 2.50 5.61 22.70
C ALA A 4 2.24 4.34 21.86
N LYS A 5 1.71 3.30 22.52
CA LYS A 5 1.31 2.02 21.91
C LYS A 5 0.15 2.11 20.91
N GLY A 6 -0.43 3.30 20.70
CA GLY A 6 -1.55 3.54 19.77
C GLY A 6 -1.15 4.04 18.38
N ASN A 7 0.01 4.70 18.24
CA ASN A 7 0.27 5.53 17.07
C ASN A 7 0.98 4.78 15.93
N CYS A 8 1.70 3.70 16.25
CA CYS A 8 2.49 2.99 15.25
C CYS A 8 1.67 2.11 14.30
N LEU A 9 0.58 1.51 14.78
CA LEU A 9 -0.33 0.73 13.93
C LEU A 9 -1.17 1.62 13.02
N GLU A 10 -1.52 2.82 13.49
CA GLU A 10 -2.19 3.83 12.65
C GLU A 10 -1.26 4.29 11.53
N MET A 11 0.01 4.58 11.85
CA MET A 11 1.03 4.90 10.85
C MET A 11 1.24 3.76 9.85
N LEU A 12 1.28 2.51 10.33
CA LEU A 12 1.38 1.34 9.47
C LEU A 12 0.20 1.25 8.48
N ARG A 13 -1.02 1.58 8.92
CA ARG A 13 -2.20 1.61 8.04
C ARG A 13 -2.05 2.67 6.96
N LEU A 14 -1.68 3.90 7.31
CA LEU A 14 -1.43 4.96 6.32
C LEU A 14 -0.37 4.56 5.28
N ILE A 15 0.69 3.86 5.72
CA ILE A 15 1.73 3.33 4.83
C ILE A 15 1.17 2.24 3.91
N LEU A 16 0.33 1.35 4.44
CA LEU A 16 -0.30 0.29 3.66
C LEU A 16 -1.31 0.89 2.66
N ASP A 17 -2.18 1.81 3.06
CA ASP A 17 -3.16 2.44 2.18
C ASP A 17 -2.53 3.38 1.12
N GLY A 18 -1.24 3.73 1.28
CA GLY A 18 -0.53 4.61 0.35
C GLY A 18 -0.81 6.08 0.59
N GLU A 19 -1.34 6.42 1.76
CA GLU A 19 -1.63 7.79 2.21
C GLU A 19 -0.44 8.44 2.93
N ALA A 20 0.54 7.65 3.36
CA ALA A 20 1.78 8.15 3.94
C ALA A 20 2.75 8.65 2.86
N THR A 21 3.54 9.67 3.19
CA THR A 21 4.62 10.14 2.32
C THR A 21 5.75 9.09 2.21
N GLU A 22 6.53 9.16 1.14
CA GLU A 22 7.68 8.25 0.94
C GLU A 22 8.73 8.39 2.06
N GLU A 23 8.94 9.61 2.57
CA GLU A 23 9.86 9.88 3.67
C GLU A 23 9.41 9.21 4.97
N GLU A 24 8.12 9.35 5.28
CA GLU A 24 7.48 8.73 6.45
C GLU A 24 7.53 7.21 6.41
N LYS A 25 7.19 6.63 5.25
CA LYS A 25 7.26 5.19 5.01
C LYS A 25 8.66 4.66 5.20
N LYS A 26 9.66 5.32 4.60
CA LYS A 26 11.07 4.93 4.73
C LYS A 26 11.51 4.98 6.20
N ASN A 27 11.23 6.09 6.88
CA ASN A 27 11.58 6.26 8.29
C ASN A 27 10.91 5.19 9.19
N PHE A 28 9.67 4.82 8.91
CA PHE A 28 8.97 3.78 9.66
C PHE A 28 9.58 2.38 9.42
N ILE A 29 9.89 2.05 8.17
CA ILE A 29 10.50 0.77 7.81
C ILE A 29 11.90 0.64 8.43
N ASP A 30 12.75 1.65 8.24
CA ASP A 30 14.15 1.62 8.70
C ASP A 30 14.29 1.65 10.23
N LYS A 31 13.41 2.36 10.95
CA LYS A 31 13.60 2.61 12.40
C LYS A 31 12.63 1.86 13.30
N HIS A 32 11.45 1.51 12.83
CA HIS A 32 10.37 0.99 13.68
C HIS A 32 9.95 -0.43 13.34
N LEU A 33 9.92 -0.80 12.05
CA LEU A 33 9.34 -2.07 11.62
C LEU A 33 10.02 -3.28 12.28
N GLU A 34 11.35 -3.29 12.35
CA GLU A 34 12.11 -4.41 12.95
C GLU A 34 12.10 -4.41 14.48
N THR A 35 11.92 -3.25 15.11
CA THR A 35 11.90 -3.12 16.58
C THR A 35 10.53 -3.40 17.18
N CYS A 36 9.48 -3.37 16.35
CA CYS A 36 8.09 -3.55 16.76
C CYS A 36 7.47 -4.79 16.13
N MET A 37 7.58 -5.93 16.84
CA MET A 37 7.00 -7.22 16.43
C MET A 37 5.53 -7.19 15.98
N PRO A 38 4.60 -6.45 16.62
CA PRO A 38 3.23 -6.40 16.10
C PRO A 38 3.14 -5.67 14.75
N CYS A 39 3.90 -4.58 14.54
CA CYS A 39 3.95 -3.90 13.25
C CYS A 39 4.59 -4.78 12.16
N TYR A 40 5.69 -5.46 12.50
CA TYR A 40 6.35 -6.42 11.61
C TYR A 40 5.39 -7.49 11.09
N ARG A 41 4.72 -8.21 12.01
CA ARG A 41 3.79 -9.27 11.63
C ARG A 41 2.64 -8.77 10.77
N THR A 42 2.03 -7.66 11.16
CA THR A 42 0.90 -7.07 10.41
C THR A 42 1.34 -6.63 9.02
N TYR A 43 2.46 -5.92 8.90
CA TYR A 43 2.99 -5.48 7.61
C TYR A 43 3.24 -6.66 6.67
N HIS A 44 3.94 -7.70 7.15
CA HIS A 44 4.26 -8.86 6.32
C HIS A 44 3.01 -9.67 5.93
N LEU A 45 2.04 -9.81 6.84
CA LEU A 45 0.78 -10.48 6.54
C LEU A 45 0.00 -9.73 5.46
N GLU A 46 -0.20 -8.42 5.63
CA GLU A 46 -0.92 -7.58 4.68
C GLU A 46 -0.23 -7.56 3.31
N MET A 47 1.10 -7.49 3.28
CA MET A 47 1.87 -7.59 2.05
C MET A 47 1.70 -8.94 1.36
N ALA A 48 1.70 -10.04 2.11
CA ALA A 48 1.48 -11.38 1.55
C ALA A 48 0.06 -11.54 0.98
N ILE A 49 -0.95 -10.98 1.67
CA ILE A 49 -2.34 -10.96 1.17
C ILE A 49 -2.43 -10.15 -0.12
N ARG A 50 -1.82 -8.96 -0.17
CA ARG A 50 -1.79 -8.12 -1.37
C ARG A 50 -1.10 -8.81 -2.55
N ASP A 51 0.00 -9.51 -2.29
CA ASP A 51 0.71 -10.27 -3.32
C ASP A 51 -0.15 -11.43 -3.85
N LEU A 52 -0.81 -12.17 -2.94
CA LEU A 52 -1.75 -13.23 -3.30
C LEU A 52 -2.91 -12.68 -4.15
N LEU A 53 -3.51 -11.55 -3.74
CA LEU A 53 -4.58 -10.89 -4.49
C LEU A 53 -4.12 -10.45 -5.87
N LYS A 54 -2.92 -9.87 -5.99
CA LYS A 54 -2.33 -9.53 -7.30
C LYS A 54 -2.14 -10.76 -8.17
N SER A 55 -1.63 -11.85 -7.60
CA SER A 55 -1.41 -13.12 -8.32
C SER A 55 -2.72 -13.76 -8.81
N LYS A 56 -3.78 -13.74 -7.99
CA LYS A 56 -5.04 -14.45 -8.26
C LYS A 56 -6.14 -13.62 -8.90
N CYS A 57 -6.15 -12.30 -8.68
CA CYS A 57 -7.20 -11.39 -9.15
C CYS A 57 -6.67 -10.25 -10.04
N GLY A 58 -5.36 -9.96 -10.01
CA GLY A 58 -4.76 -8.81 -10.70
C GLY A 58 -4.20 -9.08 -12.10
N ASN A 59 -4.11 -10.34 -12.53
CA ASN A 59 -3.62 -10.73 -13.86
C ASN A 59 -4.70 -10.73 -14.96
N HIS A 60 -5.82 -10.07 -14.70
CA HIS A 60 -6.81 -9.83 -15.74
C HIS A 60 -6.47 -8.47 -16.32
N GLU A 61 -5.89 -8.46 -17.52
CA GLU A 61 -5.76 -7.22 -18.28
C GLU A 61 -7.14 -6.55 -18.34
N ALA A 62 -7.18 -5.24 -18.09
CA ALA A 62 -8.43 -4.50 -18.24
C ALA A 62 -8.96 -4.74 -19.67
N PRO A 63 -10.28 -4.92 -19.85
CA PRO A 63 -10.85 -5.17 -21.17
C PRO A 63 -10.36 -4.13 -22.18
N ALA A 64 -9.90 -4.58 -23.34
CA ALA A 64 -9.32 -3.69 -24.37
C ALA A 64 -10.26 -2.53 -24.73
N GLU A 65 -11.57 -2.80 -24.80
CA GLU A 65 -12.61 -1.81 -25.04
C GLU A 65 -12.63 -0.69 -23.99
N LEU A 66 -12.45 -1.04 -22.71
CA LEU A 66 -12.38 -0.06 -21.62
C LEU A 66 -11.14 0.82 -21.76
N ILE A 67 -9.98 0.22 -22.09
CA ILE A 67 -8.73 0.94 -22.30
C ILE A 67 -8.86 1.92 -23.47
N GLU A 68 -9.44 1.49 -24.60
CA GLU A 68 -9.67 2.33 -25.77
C GLU A 68 -10.63 3.49 -25.47
N ASN A 69 -11.71 3.23 -24.75
CA ASN A 69 -12.67 4.27 -24.34
C ASN A 69 -12.02 5.33 -23.44
N ILE A 70 -11.21 4.91 -22.45
CA ILE A 70 -10.47 5.84 -21.57
C ILE A 70 -9.48 6.67 -22.38
N LYS A 71 -8.69 6.05 -23.26
CA LYS A 71 -7.74 6.76 -24.15
C LYS A 71 -8.45 7.80 -25.02
N ARG A 72 -9.61 7.46 -25.57
CA ARG A 72 -10.43 8.38 -26.36
C ARG A 72 -10.90 9.57 -25.52
N MET A 73 -11.42 9.32 -24.32
CA MET A 73 -11.87 10.40 -23.42
C MET A 73 -10.75 11.35 -23.04
N ILE A 74 -9.58 10.82 -22.64
CA ILE A 74 -8.43 11.65 -22.23
C ILE A 74 -7.86 12.42 -23.44
N GLY A 75 -7.72 11.77 -24.60
CA GLY A 75 -7.22 12.41 -25.82
C GLY A 75 -8.18 13.44 -26.45
N THR A 76 -9.43 13.49 -26.01
CA THR A 76 -10.44 14.47 -26.47
C THR A 76 -10.42 15.76 -25.65
N VAL A 77 -9.78 15.77 -24.47
CA VAL A 77 -9.59 16.99 -23.69
C VAL A 77 -8.37 17.72 -24.25
N ARG A 78 -8.63 18.66 -25.16
CA ARG A 78 -7.63 19.58 -25.70
C ARG A 78 -8.03 21.02 -25.38
#